data_AF-A0A3C0YPT7-F1
#
_entry.id   AF-A0A3C0YPT7-F1
#
_cell.length_a   1.000
_cell.length_b   1.000
_cell.length_c   1.000
_cell.angle_alpha   90.00
_cell.angle_beta   90.00
_cell.angle_gamma   90.00
#
_symmetry.space_group_name_H-M   'P 1'
#
loop_
_entity.id
_entity.type
_entity.pdbx_description
1 polymer ?
#
loop_
_entity_poly.entity_id
_entity_poly.type
_entity_poly.pdbx_seq_one_letter_code
_entity_poly.pdbx_strand_id
1 'polypeptide(L)'
;HTGWGIFMLAYGTVVISGIDNVVRTFIISRSSKLPFIIMFIGILGGITAFGLIGVFLGPTLLTVGYSLVKEILSHRTQIISTEIEKKPEIKTPQ
;
A
#
# COMPACT_ATOMS: atom_id res chain seq x y z
N HIS A 1 -16.67 6.50 -34.75
CA HIS A 1 -15.83 5.88 -33.70
C HIS A 1 -15.49 6.82 -32.53
N THR A 2 -16.22 7.92 -32.34
CA THR A 2 -15.90 8.98 -31.37
C THR A 2 -16.14 8.57 -29.91
N GLY A 3 -17.06 7.64 -29.64
CA GLY A 3 -17.43 7.22 -28.27
C GLY A 3 -16.31 6.57 -27.47
N TRP A 4 -15.44 5.77 -28.12
CA TRP A 4 -14.28 5.16 -27.46
C TRP A 4 -13.23 6.18 -27.04
N GLY A 5 -13.07 7.27 -27.80
CA GLY A 5 -12.18 8.37 -27.46
C GLY A 5 -12.67 9.16 -26.24
N ILE A 6 -13.96 9.48 -26.18
CA ILE A 6 -14.57 10.13 -25.01
C ILE A 6 -14.42 9.24 -23.77
N PHE A 7 -14.62 7.93 -23.91
CA PHE A 7 -14.49 6.99 -22.80
C PHE A 7 -13.05 6.95 -22.26
N MET A 8 -12.04 6.86 -23.13
CA MET A 8 -10.63 6.89 -22.72
C MET A 8 -10.22 8.21 -22.08
N LEU A 9 -10.74 9.35 -22.58
CA LEU A 9 -10.48 10.66 -21.97
C LEU A 9 -11.15 10.80 -20.60
N ALA A 10 -12.40 10.37 -20.47
CA ALA A 10 -13.11 10.39 -19.19
C ALA A 10 -12.46 9.45 -18.17
N TYR A 11 -12.13 8.22 -18.60
CA TYR A 11 -11.44 7.25 -17.75
C TYR A 11 -10.04 7.71 -17.37
N GLY A 12 -9.25 8.19 -18.33
CA GLY A 12 -7.91 8.70 -18.08
C GLY A 12 -7.92 9.90 -17.14
N THR A 13 -8.78 10.90 -17.38
CA THR A 13 -8.83 12.07 -16.50
C THR A 13 -9.31 11.74 -15.09
N VAL A 14 -10.33 10.90 -14.92
CA VAL A 14 -10.86 10.54 -13.60
C VAL A 14 -9.88 9.64 -12.83
N VAL A 15 -9.35 8.60 -13.49
CA VAL A 15 -8.50 7.61 -12.83
C VAL A 15 -7.09 8.14 -12.59
N ILE A 16 -6.48 8.80 -13.59
CA ILE A 16 -5.10 9.31 -13.47
C ILE A 16 -5.07 10.51 -12.51
N SER A 17 -5.99 11.46 -12.63
CA SER A 17 -6.05 12.60 -11.71
C SER A 17 -6.44 12.21 -10.29
N GLY A 18 -7.28 11.17 -10.14
CA GLY A 18 -7.58 10.59 -8.82
C GLY A 18 -6.32 10.03 -8.13
N ILE A 19 -5.49 9.31 -8.88
CA ILE A 19 -4.23 8.74 -8.36
C ILE A 19 -3.27 9.84 -7.89
N ASP A 20 -3.05 10.88 -8.70
CA ASP A 20 -2.15 11.99 -8.32
C ASP A 20 -2.62 12.72 -7.05
N ASN A 21 -3.94 12.86 -6.87
CA ASN A 21 -4.53 13.48 -5.68
C ASN A 21 -4.39 12.60 -4.43
N VAL A 22 -4.57 11.28 -4.55
CA VAL A 22 -4.40 10.33 -3.43
C VAL A 22 -2.94 10.27 -2.99
N VAL A 23 -2.00 10.24 -3.94
CA VAL A 23 -0.56 10.23 -3.65
C VAL A 23 -0.16 11.50 -2.88
N ARG A 24 -0.70 12.66 -3.25
CA ARG A 24 -0.46 13.92 -2.53
C ARG A 24 -1.00 13.88 -1.10
N THR A 25 -2.22 13.36 -0.88
CA THR A 25 -2.79 13.19 0.47
C THR A 25 -1.96 12.23 1.33
N PHE A 26 -1.47 11.14 0.74
CA PHE A 26 -0.66 10.15 1.43
C PHE A 26 0.65 10.75 1.96
N ILE A 27 1.38 11.48 1.11
CA ILE A 27 2.67 12.10 1.46
C ILE A 27 2.51 13.16 2.57
N ILE A 28 1.38 13.87 2.61
CA ILE A 28 1.10 14.90 3.63
C ILE A 28 0.61 14.31 4.98
N SER A 29 -0.01 13.12 5.00
CA SER A 29 -0.67 12.55 6.19
C SER A 29 0.25 11.98 7.28
N ARG A 30 1.56 12.23 7.21
CA ARG A 30 2.63 11.55 7.96
C ARG A 30 2.71 11.92 9.46
N SER A 31 1.62 11.92 10.22
CA SER A 31 1.65 12.01 11.68
C SER A 31 0.50 11.30 12.39
N SER A 32 0.73 10.02 12.65
CA SER A 32 0.61 9.43 13.98
C SER A 32 -0.72 8.94 14.52
N LYS A 33 -1.81 8.89 13.76
CA LYS A 33 -3.01 8.16 14.21
C LYS A 33 -3.72 7.52 13.00
N LEU A 34 -4.49 6.45 13.24
CA LEU A 34 -5.69 6.05 12.47
C LEU A 34 -5.50 5.02 11.34
N PRO A 35 -5.45 3.71 11.66
CA PRO A 35 -5.96 2.66 10.76
C PRO A 35 -7.30 3.02 10.09
N PHE A 36 -8.13 3.86 10.73
CA PHE A 36 -9.35 4.44 10.15
C PHE A 36 -9.09 5.33 8.92
N ILE A 37 -8.05 6.17 8.91
CA ILE A 37 -7.78 7.08 7.79
C ILE A 37 -7.32 6.27 6.56
N ILE A 38 -6.56 5.20 6.78
CA ILE A 38 -6.10 4.28 5.74
C ILE A 38 -7.31 3.57 5.10
N MET A 39 -8.25 3.09 5.92
CA MET A 39 -9.50 2.50 5.44
C MET A 39 -10.34 3.51 4.67
N PHE A 40 -10.49 4.74 5.19
CA PHE A 40 -11.28 5.80 4.55
C PHE A 40 -10.71 6.21 3.18
N ILE A 41 -9.38 6.32 3.07
CA ILE A 41 -8.70 6.57 1.79
C ILE A 41 -8.89 5.39 0.84
N GLY A 42 -8.80 4.14 1.32
CA GLY A 42 -9.11 2.95 0.52
C GLY A 42 -10.53 2.97 -0.04
N ILE A 43 -11.52 3.34 0.78
CA ILE A 43 -12.92 3.46 0.36
C ILE A 43 -13.10 4.60 -0.64
N LEU A 44 -12.61 5.80 -0.35
CA LEU A 44 -12.71 6.97 -1.24
C LEU A 44 -12.05 6.71 -2.60
N GLY A 45 -10.82 6.19 -2.58
CA GLY A 45 -10.08 5.82 -3.80
C GLY A 45 -10.78 4.71 -4.57
N GLY A 46 -11.30 3.70 -3.86
CA GLY A 46 -12.10 2.62 -4.43
C GLY A 46 -13.35 3.14 -5.13
N ILE A 47 -14.11 4.04 -4.49
CA ILE A 47 -15.31 4.66 -5.08
C ILE A 47 -14.96 5.42 -6.36
N THR A 48 -13.86 6.18 -6.37
CA THR A 48 -13.45 6.93 -7.56
C THR A 48 -12.98 6.04 -8.71
N ALA A 49 -12.38 4.88 -8.42
CA ALA A 49 -11.85 3.96 -9.44
C ALA A 49 -12.90 2.97 -9.96
N PHE A 50 -13.76 2.44 -9.08
CA PHE A 50 -14.68 1.33 -9.37
C PHE A 50 -16.16 1.64 -9.03
N GLY A 51 -16.49 2.86 -8.59
CA GLY A 51 -17.84 3.23 -8.18
C GLY A 51 -18.28 2.56 -6.86
N LEU A 52 -19.57 2.26 -6.70
CA LEU A 52 -20.13 1.64 -5.48
C LEU A 52 -19.41 0.33 -5.06
N ILE A 53 -18.98 -0.47 -6.03
CA ILE A 53 -18.24 -1.73 -5.79
C ILE A 53 -16.89 -1.46 -5.10
N GLY A 54 -16.31 -0.28 -5.36
CA GLY A 54 -15.06 0.17 -4.79
C GLY A 54 -15.06 0.36 -3.27
N VAL A 55 -16.22 0.46 -2.62
CA VAL A 55 -16.31 0.51 -1.15
C VAL A 55 -15.81 -0.79 -0.52
N PHE A 56 -16.07 -1.92 -1.16
CA PHE A 56 -15.55 -3.23 -0.73
C PHE A 56 -14.17 -3.47 -1.30
N LEU A 57 -13.97 -3.18 -2.60
CA LEU A 57 -12.74 -3.52 -3.30
C LEU A 57 -11.54 -2.66 -2.82
N GLY A 58 -11.77 -1.40 -2.48
CA GLY A 58 -10.75 -0.45 -2.06
C GLY A 58 -9.97 -0.90 -0.82
N PRO A 59 -10.63 -1.12 0.34
CA PRO A 59 -9.98 -1.64 1.54
C PRO A 59 -9.32 -3.00 1.33
N THR A 60 -9.97 -3.92 0.62
CA THR A 60 -9.42 -5.26 0.36
C THR A 60 -8.11 -5.19 -0.42
N LEU A 61 -8.08 -4.41 -1.51
CA LEU A 61 -6.88 -4.24 -2.33
C LEU A 61 -5.76 -3.56 -1.53
N LEU A 62 -6.12 -2.60 -0.68
CA LEU A 62 -5.18 -1.91 0.21
C LEU A 62 -4.57 -2.85 1.25
N THR A 63 -5.37 -3.74 1.87
CA THR A 63 -4.88 -4.76 2.81
C THR A 63 -3.92 -5.75 2.13
N VAL A 64 -4.25 -6.21 0.93
CA VAL A 64 -3.39 -7.13 0.16
C VAL A 64 -2.09 -6.43 -0.24
N GLY A 65 -2.18 -5.23 -0.80
CA GLY A 65 -1.01 -4.44 -1.17
C GLY A 65 -0.10 -4.14 0.01
N TYR A 66 -0.66 -3.75 1.16
CA TYR A 66 0.09 -3.55 2.39
C TYR A 66 0.79 -4.84 2.86
N SER A 67 0.12 -5.99 2.77
CA SER A 67 0.71 -7.29 3.14
C SER A 67 1.86 -7.67 2.22
N LEU A 68 1.73 -7.45 0.90
CA LEU A 68 2.81 -7.69 -0.06
C LEU A 68 4.02 -6.78 0.18
N VAL A 69 3.79 -5.49 0.41
CA VAL A 69 4.86 -4.53 0.74
C VAL A 69 5.55 -4.93 2.03
N LYS A 70 4.78 -5.32 3.05
CA LYS A 70 5.32 -5.81 4.32
C LYS A 70 6.17 -7.06 4.11
N GLU A 71 5.74 -7.99 3.27
CA GLU A 71 6.47 -9.24 2.97
C GLU A 71 7.79 -8.98 2.26
N ILE A 72 7.80 -8.08 1.26
CA ILE A 72 9.00 -7.67 0.53
C ILE A 72 10.01 -6.99 1.47
N LEU A 73 9.53 -6.13 2.38
CA LEU A 73 10.36 -5.46 3.38
C LEU A 73 10.83 -6.42 4.48
N SER A 74 9.98 -7.39 4.87
CA SER A 74 10.21 -8.41 5.90
C SER A 74 11.29 -9.41 5.51
N HIS A 75 11.51 -9.62 4.21
CA HIS A 75 12.53 -10.54 3.67
C HIS A 75 13.98 -10.22 4.08
N ARG A 76 14.27 -9.06 4.68
CA ARG A 76 15.62 -8.70 5.18
C ARG A 76 15.89 -9.09 6.63
N THR A 77 14.87 -9.40 7.43
CA THR A 77 15.05 -9.59 8.89
C THR A 77 15.52 -11.00 9.26
N GLN A 78 15.33 -12.00 8.39
CA GLN A 78 15.67 -13.40 8.69
C GLN A 78 17.17 -13.73 8.62
N ILE A 79 18.00 -12.89 7.98
CA ILE A 79 19.44 -13.18 7.80
C ILE A 79 20.26 -12.80 9.06
N ILE A 80 19.73 -11.96 9.95
CA ILE A 80 20.48 -11.40 11.09
C ILE A 80 20.35 -12.28 12.35
N SER A 81 19.19 -12.93 12.55
CA SER A 81 18.92 -13.73 13.77
C SER A 81 19.72 -15.04 13.80
N THR A 82 19.98 -15.65 12.64
CA THR A 82 20.73 -16.91 12.52
C THR A 82 22.23 -16.73 12.74
N GLU A 83 22.78 -15.53 12.50
CA GLU A 83 24.19 -15.22 12.76
C GLU A 83 24.43 -14.87 14.25
N ILE A 84 23.48 -14.19 14.89
CA ILE A 84 23.56 -13.81 16.31
C ILE A 84 23.42 -15.04 17.23
N GLU A 85 22.58 -16.03 16.88
CA GLU A 85 22.36 -17.22 17.71
C GLU A 85 23.54 -18.22 17.67
N LYS A 86 24.44 -18.12 16.69
CA LYS A 86 25.59 -19.03 16.57
C LYS A 86 26.86 -18.55 17.30
N LYS A 87 26.87 -17.37 17.92
CA LYS A 87 28.05 -16.92 18.67
C LYS A 87 27.65 -16.15 19.92
N PRO A 88 27.70 -16.83 21.08
CA PRO A 88 28.93 -16.75 21.86
C PRO A 88 29.23 -18.04 22.64
N GLU A 89 30.02 -18.97 22.07
CA GLU A 89 30.84 -19.84 22.91
C GLU A 89 32.24 -19.22 22.97
N ILE A 90 32.38 -18.28 23.90
CA ILE A 90 33.69 -17.83 24.37
C ILE A 90 34.27 -19.04 25.12
N LYS A 91 34.95 -19.93 24.40
CA LYS A 91 35.85 -20.88 25.03
C LYS A 91 37.05 -20.09 25.51
N THR A 92 37.03 -19.81 26.81
CA THR A 92 38.17 -19.37 27.60
C THR A 92 39.39 -20.21 27.22
N PRO A 93 40.55 -19.60 26.94
CA PRO A 93 41.79 -20.36 26.84
C PRO A 93 42.10 -20.93 28.23
N GLN A 94 41.99 -22.26 28.34
CA GLN A 94 42.62 -23.06 29.39
C GLN A 94 43.54 -24.03 28.66
#